data_AF-J9E0V3-F1
#
_entry.id   AF-J9E0V3-F1
#
_cell.length_a   1.000
_cell.length_b   1.000
_cell.length_c   1.000
_cell.angle_alpha   90.00
_cell.angle_beta   90.00
_cell.angle_gamma   90.00
#
_symmetry.space_group_name_H-M   'P 1'
#
loop_
_entity.id
_entity.type
_entity.pdbx_description
1 polymer ?
#
loop_
_entity_poly.entity_id
_entity_poly.type
_entity_poly.pdbx_seq_one_letter_code
_entity_poly.pdbx_strand_id
1 'polypeptide(L)' 'VFVNALDDPLIPPCLWHPVRELAATNGHFGFVLTKHGGHLGFLEGSSIAPNSVTWLDRFIVELANSVAVAYYENE' A
#
# COMPACT_ATOMS: atom_id res chain seq x y z
N VAL A 1 0.79 6.68 -6.65
CA VAL A 1 0.93 6.28 -5.23
C VAL A 1 1.74 5.00 -5.19
N PHE A 2 2.82 4.97 -4.41
CA PHE A 2 3.63 3.78 -4.15
C PHE A 2 3.25 3.22 -2.77
N VAL A 3 3.07 1.91 -2.69
CA VAL A 3 2.69 1.22 -1.45
C VAL A 3 3.68 0.07 -1.23
N ASN A 4 4.24 -0.02 -0.03
CA ASN A 4 5.08 -1.14 0.38
C ASN A 4 4.89 -1.41 1.89
N ALA A 5 5.48 -2.50 2.39
CA ALA A 5 5.56 -2.79 3.81
C ALA A 5 7.01 -2.83 4.30
N LEU A 6 7.22 -2.49 5.57
CA LEU A 6 8.55 -2.49 6.20
C LEU A 6 9.10 -3.92 6.39
N ASP A 7 8.22 -4.90 6.54
CA ASP A 7 8.57 -6.32 6.74
C ASP A 7 8.63 -7.14 5.44
N ASP A 8 8.68 -6.48 4.27
CA ASP A 8 8.80 -7.17 2.98
C ASP A 8 10.16 -7.88 2.82
N PRO A 9 10.20 -9.21 2.70
CA PRO A 9 11.45 -9.96 2.55
C PRO A 9 12.10 -9.82 1.18
N LEU A 10 11.36 -9.35 0.15
CA LEU A 10 11.83 -9.23 -1.22
C LEU A 10 12.28 -7.81 -1.59
N ILE A 11 11.64 -6.78 -1.03
CA ILE A 11 11.88 -5.39 -1.42
C ILE A 11 12.68 -4.66 -0.32
N PRO A 12 14.02 -4.65 -0.38
CA PRO A 12 14.85 -3.98 0.61
C PRO A 12 14.74 -2.45 0.58
N PRO A 13 15.15 -1.76 1.67
CA PRO A 13 15.07 -0.30 1.79
C PRO A 13 15.67 0.49 0.63
N CYS A 14 16.78 0.03 0.07
CA CYS A 14 17.45 0.71 -1.04
C CYS A 14 16.56 0.87 -2.29
N LEU A 15 15.53 0.05 -2.46
CA LEU A 15 14.62 0.11 -3.61
C LEU A 15 13.46 1.09 -3.40
N TRP A 16 12.94 1.21 -2.18
CA TRP A 16 11.80 2.09 -1.89
C TRP A 16 12.21 3.48 -1.34
N HIS A 17 13.41 3.63 -0.80
CA HIS A 17 13.90 4.90 -0.25
C HIS A 17 13.91 6.05 -1.27
N PRO A 18 14.35 5.85 -2.54
CA PRO A 18 14.31 6.91 -3.55
C PRO A 18 12.88 7.36 -3.87
N VAL A 19 11.93 6.42 -3.86
CA VAL A 19 10.50 6.73 -4.11
C VAL A 19 9.92 7.57 -2.98
N ARG A 20 10.34 7.30 -1.73
CA ARG A 20 9.95 8.11 -0.57
C ARG A 20 10.48 9.54 -0.67
N GLU A 21 11.73 9.72 -1.08
CA GLU A 21 12.33 11.06 -1.28
C GLU A 21 11.63 11.83 -2.41
N LEU A 22 11.29 11.14 -3.50
CA LEU A 22 10.51 11.72 -4.59
C LEU A 22 9.12 12.18 -4.11
N ALA A 23 8.42 11.35 -3.34
CA ALA A 23 7.11 11.70 -2.79
C ALA A 23 7.17 12.85 -1.78
N ALA A 24 8.25 12.98 -1.01
CA ALA A 24 8.44 14.09 -0.08
C ALA A 24 8.64 15.45 -0.79
N THR A 25 9.10 15.44 -2.04
CA THR A 25 9.42 16.65 -2.81
C THR A 25 8.39 16.99 -3.88
N ASN A 26 7.47 16.06 -4.20
CA ASN A 26 6.50 16.23 -5.27
C ASN A 26 5.10 15.80 -4.82
N GLY A 27 4.19 16.77 -4.72
CA GLY A 27 2.80 16.58 -4.28
C GLY A 27 1.95 15.70 -5.21
N HIS A 28 2.42 15.36 -6.41
CA HIS A 28 1.76 14.39 -7.30
C HIS A 28 2.09 12.93 -6.96
N PHE A 29 3.01 12.68 -6.04
CA PHE A 29 3.42 11.34 -5.62
C PHE A 29 3.01 11.07 -4.17
N GLY A 30 2.17 10.04 -3.99
CA GLY A 30 1.90 9.48 -2.66
C GLY A 30 2.82 8.32 -2.35
N PHE A 31 3.31 8.22 -1.11
CA PHE A 31 4.09 7.09 -0.61
C PHE A 31 3.44 6.56 0.68
N VAL A 32 3.16 5.27 0.71
CA VAL A 32 2.57 4.56 1.85
C VAL A 32 3.50 3.41 2.22
N LEU A 33 3.98 3.43 3.46
CA LEU A 33 4.77 2.33 4.02
C LEU A 33 4.04 1.81 5.26
N THR A 34 3.49 0.60 5.15
CA THR A 34 2.86 -0.06 6.29
C THR A 34 3.92 -0.71 7.17
N LYS A 35 3.62 -0.85 8.47
CA LYS A 35 4.51 -1.58 9.39
C LYS A 35 4.56 -3.08 9.08
N HIS A 36 3.46 -3.63 8.54
CA HIS A 36 3.26 -5.04 8.25
C HIS A 36 2.54 -5.26 6.91
N GLY A 37 2.77 -6.40 6.24
CA GLY A 37 2.07 -6.82 5.02
C GLY A 37 2.94 -7.06 3.78
N GLY A 38 4.26 -7.18 3.95
CA GLY A 38 5.21 -7.34 2.85
C GLY A 38 5.19 -8.71 2.20
N HIS A 39 5.58 -8.81 0.93
CA HIS A 39 5.40 -10.01 0.07
C HIS A 39 4.00 -10.67 0.17
N LEU A 40 2.99 -9.82 0.37
CA LEU A 40 1.58 -10.04 0.74
C LEU A 40 1.39 -10.20 2.25
N GLY A 41 0.22 -9.91 2.81
CA GLY A 41 -0.26 -10.78 3.88
C GLY A 41 0.02 -12.24 3.50
N PHE A 42 1.09 -12.84 4.03
CA PHE A 42 1.74 -14.03 3.47
C PHE A 42 0.89 -15.31 3.59
N LEU A 43 -0.29 -15.21 4.21
CA LEU A 43 -1.19 -16.31 4.55
C LEU A 43 -2.63 -15.79 4.79
N GLU A 44 -3.15 -14.81 4.05
CA GLU A 44 -4.60 -14.54 4.16
C GLU A 44 -5.39 -15.64 3.43
N GLY A 45 -5.53 -16.77 4.14
CA GLY A 45 -6.01 -18.07 3.68
C GLY A 45 -4.99 -19.14 4.06
N SER A 46 -5.40 -20.13 4.88
CA SER A 46 -4.60 -21.29 5.28
C SER A 46 -3.73 -21.76 4.12
N SER A 47 -2.44 -22.01 4.34
CA SER A 47 -1.31 -22.25 3.41
C SER A 47 -1.54 -22.98 2.06
N ILE A 48 -2.73 -23.48 1.78
CA ILE A 48 -3.18 -24.27 0.63
C ILE A 48 -4.16 -23.50 -0.28
N ALA A 49 -4.92 -22.49 0.18
CA ALA A 49 -5.86 -21.74 -0.67
C ALA A 49 -5.99 -20.25 -0.26
N PRO A 50 -5.86 -19.30 -1.22
CA PRO A 50 -6.07 -17.88 -0.95
C PRO A 50 -7.55 -17.60 -0.66
N ASN A 51 -7.83 -16.62 0.20
CA ASN A 51 -9.19 -16.10 0.40
C ASN A 51 -9.72 -15.46 -0.90
N SER A 52 -11.03 -15.54 -1.12
CA SER A 52 -11.71 -14.93 -2.28
C SER A 52 -11.71 -13.40 -2.27
N VAL A 53 -11.50 -12.79 -1.10
CA VAL A 53 -11.31 -11.34 -0.92
C VAL A 53 -10.07 -11.15 -0.06
N THR A 54 -9.05 -10.56 -0.63
CA THR A 54 -7.76 -10.28 -0.01
C THR A 54 -7.77 -8.95 0.71
N TRP A 55 -6.82 -8.75 1.62
CA TRP A 55 -6.54 -7.46 2.23
C TRP A 55 -6.29 -6.36 1.18
N LEU A 56 -5.72 -6.72 0.03
CA LEU A 56 -5.44 -5.80 -1.07
C LEU A 56 -6.73 -5.32 -1.74
N ASP A 57 -7.73 -6.20 -1.89
CA ASP A 57 -9.06 -5.82 -2.39
C ASP A 57 -9.73 -4.81 -1.45
N ARG A 58 -9.65 -5.05 -0.14
CA ARG A 58 -10.19 -4.12 0.88
C ARG A 58 -9.44 -2.79 0.86
N PHE A 59 -8.11 -2.84 0.79
CA PHE A 59 -7.28 -1.64 0.73
C PHE A 59 -7.61 -0.77 -0.49
N ILE A 60 -7.82 -1.36 -1.67
CA ILE A 60 -8.17 -0.63 -2.88
C ILE A 60 -9.50 0.09 -2.71
N VAL A 61 -10.52 -0.58 -2.15
CA VAL A 61 -11.84 0.03 -1.91
C VAL A 61 -11.74 1.18 -0.92
N GLU A 62 -11.03 1.00 0.20
CA GLU A 62 -10.83 2.04 1.21
C GLU A 62 -10.03 3.22 0.66
N LEU A 63 -8.99 2.96 -0.15
CA LEU A 63 -8.21 4.01 -0.79
C LEU A 63 -9.07 4.81 -1.78
N ALA A 64 -9.84 4.12 -2.63
CA ALA A 64 -10.74 4.76 -3.59
C ALA A 64 -11.81 5.61 -2.89
N ASN A 65 -12.40 5.08 -1.81
CA ASN A 65 -13.36 5.81 -1.00
C ASN A 65 -12.72 7.04 -0.35
N SER A 66 -11.53 6.90 0.23
CA SER A 66 -10.80 8.02 0.85
C SER A 66 -10.45 9.12 -0.16
N VAL A 67 -10.07 8.75 -1.38
CA VAL A 67 -9.81 9.71 -2.47
C VAL A 67 -11.09 10.42 -2.89
N ALA A 68 -12.21 9.70 -3.02
CA ALA A 68 -13.50 10.30 -3.35
C ALA A 68 -13.94 11.29 -2.28
N VAL A 69 -13.88 10.90 -1.00
CA VAL A 69 -14.19 11.77 0.14
C VAL A 69 -13.30 13.01 0.13
N ALA A 70 -11.98 12.83 0.03
CA ALA A 70 -11.05 13.95 -0.01
C ALA A 70 -11.31 14.90 -1.19
N TYR A 71 -11.71 14.38 -2.36
CA TYR A 71 -12.09 15.22 -3.49
C TYR A 71 -13.34 16.05 -3.18
N TYR A 72 -14.40 15.42 -2.66
CA TYR A 72 -15.67 16.09 -2.38
C TYR A 72 -15.64 17.01 -1.15
N GLU A 73 -14.74 16.79 -0.19
CA GLU A 73 -14.55 17.69 0.97
C GLU A 73 -13.71 18.94 0.65
N ASN A 74 -12.98 18.94 -0.48
CA ASN A 74 -12.19 20.08 -0.94
C ASN A 74 -12.93 20.92 -2.01
N GLU A 75 -14.16 20.57 -2.37
CA GLU A 75 -15.12 21.41 -3.13
C GLU A 75 -16.04 22.19 -2.19
#